data_AF-A0A0W8E5M0-F1
#
_entry.id   AF-A0A0W8E5M0-F1
#
_cell.length_a   1.000
_cell.length_b   1.000
_cell.length_c   1.000
_cell.angle_alpha   90.00
_cell.angle_beta   90.00
_cell.angle_gamma   90.00
#
_symmetry.space_group_name_H-M   'P 1'
#
loop_
_entity.id
_entity.type
_entity.pdbx_description
1 polymer ?
#
loop_
_entity_poly.entity_id
_entity_poly.type
_entity_poly.pdbx_seq_one_letter_code
_entity_poly.pdbx_strand_id
1 'polypeptide(L)'
;MSIKFLTWLTTYAIIFLCELGDKTQLAVLLITSNNPSKKWMIFIASAIALVLCVIIEVTIGLTLARYMGPDKINKLAGVIFLILGLYALFMSIKNGYKPRQSLDEESYIIKEKI
;
A
#
# COMPACT_ATOMS: atom_id res chain seq x y z
N MET A 1 -23.26 21.82 12.63
CA MET A 1 -22.34 21.32 11.60
C MET A 1 -23.13 20.42 10.66
N SER A 2 -23.05 20.60 9.33
CA SER A 2 -23.80 19.78 8.38
C SER A 2 -23.31 18.34 8.42
N ILE A 3 -24.20 17.36 8.54
CA ILE A 3 -23.89 15.92 8.58
C ILE A 3 -23.01 15.52 7.40
N LYS A 4 -23.21 16.15 6.22
CA LYS A 4 -22.41 15.94 5.01
C LYS A 4 -20.93 16.25 5.20
N PHE A 5 -20.63 17.36 5.91
CA PHE A 5 -19.26 17.75 6.20
C PHE A 5 -18.59 16.75 7.15
N LEU A 6 -19.35 16.27 8.14
CA LEU A 6 -18.86 15.28 9.10
C LEU A 6 -18.55 13.95 8.40
N THR A 7 -19.39 13.49 7.46
CA THR A 7 -19.15 12.26 6.68
C THR A 7 -17.92 12.38 5.79
N TRP A 8 -17.73 13.52 5.11
CA TRP A 8 -16.54 13.74 4.28
C TRP A 8 -15.26 13.72 5.13
N LEU A 9 -15.25 14.44 6.24
CA LEU A 9 -14.09 14.54 7.12
C LEU A 9 -13.74 13.18 7.76
N THR A 10 -14.75 12.44 8.23
CA THR A 10 -14.54 11.11 8.83
C THR A 10 -14.05 10.10 7.80
N THR A 11 -14.64 10.08 6.60
CA THR A 11 -14.19 9.19 5.52
C THR A 11 -12.75 9.50 5.12
N TYR A 12 -12.41 10.79 4.94
CA TYR A 12 -11.04 11.20 4.64
C TYR A 12 -10.08 10.80 5.75
N ALA A 13 -10.41 11.07 7.01
CA ALA A 13 -9.55 10.74 8.15
C ALA A 13 -9.31 9.22 8.27
N ILE A 14 -10.36 8.41 8.15
CA ILE A 14 -10.24 6.94 8.22
C ILE A 14 -9.37 6.41 7.10
N ILE A 15 -9.60 6.84 5.86
CA ILE A 15 -8.80 6.41 4.70
C ILE A 15 -7.36 6.88 4.86
N PHE A 16 -7.14 8.13 5.26
CA PHE A 16 -5.80 8.68 5.50
C PHE A 16 -5.05 7.88 6.56
N LEU A 17 -5.69 7.53 7.68
CA LEU A 17 -5.09 6.69 8.71
C LEU A 17 -4.80 5.26 8.21
N CYS A 18 -5.68 4.68 7.39
CA CYS A 18 -5.45 3.35 6.81
C CYS A 18 -4.29 3.32 5.82
N GLU A 19 -4.07 4.42 5.09
CA GLU A 19 -3.00 4.57 4.11
C GLU A 19 -1.66 4.98 4.73
N LEU A 20 -1.66 5.59 5.92
CA LEU A 20 -0.44 6.01 6.59
C LEU A 20 0.48 4.82 6.90
N GLY A 21 1.67 4.82 6.30
CA GLY A 21 2.65 3.76 6.51
C GLY A 21 2.43 2.53 5.62
N ASP A 22 1.66 2.65 4.54
CA ASP A 22 1.58 1.59 3.54
C ASP A 22 2.99 1.27 2.97
N LYS A 23 3.15 0.03 2.52
CA LYS A 23 4.39 -0.49 1.94
C LYS A 23 4.87 0.36 0.77
N THR A 24 3.96 0.96 0.00
CA THR A 24 4.31 1.88 -1.09
C THR A 24 4.98 3.16 -0.56
N GLN A 25 4.50 3.73 0.55
CA GLN A 25 5.09 4.91 1.17
C GLN A 25 6.49 4.61 1.72
N LEU A 26 6.68 3.45 2.35
CA LEU A 26 8.01 3.01 2.81
C LEU A 26 8.97 2.79 1.64
N ALA A 27 8.51 2.23 0.52
CA ALA A 27 9.33 2.05 -0.67
C ALA A 27 9.77 3.42 -1.26
N VAL A 28 8.85 4.38 -1.37
CA VAL A 28 9.16 5.73 -1.85
C VAL A 28 10.14 6.44 -0.92
N LEU A 29 9.97 6.27 0.40
CA LEU A 29 10.89 6.81 1.40
C LEU A 29 12.31 6.23 1.26
N LEU A 30 12.44 4.91 1.10
CA LEU A 30 13.73 4.25 0.89
C LEU A 30 14.42 4.71 -0.40
N ILE A 31 13.67 4.79 -1.51
CA ILE A 31 14.19 5.26 -2.80
C ILE A 31 14.66 6.72 -2.70
N THR A 32 13.91 7.55 -1.96
CA THR A 32 14.26 8.96 -1.72
C THR A 32 15.47 9.10 -0.81
N SER A 33 15.57 8.28 0.24
CA SER A 33 16.71 8.27 1.17
C SER A 33 18.02 7.92 0.45
N ASN A 34 17.98 7.01 -0.53
CA ASN A 34 19.17 6.65 -1.30
C ASN A 34 19.54 7.70 -2.37
N ASN A 35 18.62 8.62 -2.71
CA ASN A 35 18.81 9.62 -3.77
C ASN A 35 18.25 11.00 -3.36
N PRO A 36 18.82 11.66 -2.34
CA PRO A 36 18.25 12.88 -1.77
C PRO A 36 18.14 14.05 -2.78
N SER A 37 19.06 14.12 -3.75
CA SER A 37 19.05 15.13 -4.81
C SER A 37 17.86 15.01 -5.77
N LYS A 38 17.22 13.83 -5.83
CA LYS A 38 16.12 13.53 -6.76
C LYS A 38 14.74 13.50 -6.08
N LYS A 39 14.63 13.94 -4.83
CA LYS A 39 13.39 13.89 -4.02
C LYS A 39 12.13 14.37 -4.74
N TRP A 40 12.21 15.49 -5.46
CA TRP A 40 11.08 16.07 -6.19
C TRP A 40 10.65 15.22 -7.39
N MET A 41 11.61 14.64 -8.10
CA MET A 41 11.34 13.73 -9.22
C MET A 41 10.69 12.44 -8.75
N ILE A 42 11.19 11.87 -7.64
CA ILE A 42 10.64 10.65 -7.04
C ILE A 42 9.22 10.89 -6.53
N PHE A 43 8.99 12.04 -5.88
CA PHE A 43 7.65 12.45 -5.44
C PHE A 43 6.67 12.50 -6.63
N ILE A 44 7.01 13.23 -7.70
CA ILE A 44 6.14 13.36 -8.88
C ILE A 44 5.91 12.00 -9.54
N ALA A 45 6.95 11.19 -9.72
CA ALA A 45 6.83 9.87 -10.31
C ALA A 45 5.90 8.96 -9.49
N SER A 46 6.06 8.93 -8.17
CA SER A 46 5.22 8.14 -7.26
C SER A 46 3.77 8.63 -7.25
N ALA A 47 3.54 9.95 -7.27
CA ALA A 47 2.21 10.52 -7.34
C ALA A 47 1.49 10.16 -8.65
N ILE A 48 2.18 10.26 -9.79
CA ILE A 48 1.63 9.87 -11.09
C ILE A 48 1.31 8.37 -11.10
N ALA A 49 2.23 7.53 -10.61
CA ALA A 49 2.02 6.10 -10.53
C ALA A 49 0.78 5.75 -9.69
N LEU A 50 0.60 6.41 -8.54
CA LEU A 50 -0.56 6.21 -7.68
C LEU A 50 -1.86 6.61 -8.39
N VAL A 51 -1.91 7.79 -9.02
CA VAL A 51 -3.09 8.26 -9.74
C VAL A 51 -3.46 7.29 -10.88
N LEU A 52 -2.48 6.84 -11.66
CA LEU A 52 -2.71 5.87 -12.73
C LEU A 52 -3.22 4.53 -12.19
N CYS A 53 -2.64 4.04 -11.09
CA CYS A 53 -3.07 2.82 -10.43
C CYS A 53 -4.54 2.90 -10.01
N VAL A 54 -4.93 3.99 -9.34
CA VAL A 54 -6.32 4.21 -8.90
C VAL A 54 -7.29 4.31 -10.08
N ILE A 55 -6.91 5.01 -11.16
CA ILE A 55 -7.74 5.10 -12.37
C ILE A 55 -8.01 3.71 -12.95
N ILE A 56 -6.98 2.88 -13.06
CA ILE A 56 -7.09 1.52 -13.60
C ILE A 56 -7.98 0.67 -12.68
N GLU A 57 -7.72 0.70 -11.37
CA GLU A 57 -8.46 -0.08 -10.37
C GLU A 57 -9.95 0.26 -10.36
N VAL A 58 -10.29 1.56 -10.31
CA VAL A 58 -11.68 2.03 -10.30
C VAL A 58 -12.38 1.69 -11.62
N THR A 59 -11.70 1.85 -12.77
CA THR A 59 -12.28 1.55 -14.09
C THR A 59 -12.63 0.07 -14.21
N ILE A 60 -11.70 -0.81 -13.80
CA ILE A 60 -11.91 -2.26 -13.81
C ILE A 60 -13.01 -2.65 -12.82
N GLY A 61 -12.93 -2.14 -11.59
CA GLY A 61 -13.91 -2.43 -10.54
C GLY A 61 -15.33 -2.03 -10.93
N LEU A 62 -15.51 -0.84 -11.49
CA LEU A 62 -16.81 -0.36 -11.96
C LEU A 62 -17.34 -1.18 -13.14
N THR A 63 -16.48 -1.54 -14.08
CA THR A 63 -16.86 -2.36 -15.25
C THR A 63 -17.31 -3.75 -14.81
N LEU A 64 -16.57 -4.36 -13.89
CA LEU A 64 -16.91 -5.67 -13.33
C LEU A 64 -18.22 -5.62 -12.53
N ALA A 65 -18.40 -4.56 -11.72
CA ALA A 65 -19.64 -4.34 -10.95
C ALA A 65 -20.87 -4.20 -11.84
N ARG A 66 -20.73 -3.56 -13.00
CA ARG A 66 -21.81 -3.43 -13.97
C ARG A 66 -22.18 -4.76 -14.61
N TYR A 67 -21.21 -5.64 -14.88
CA TYR A 67 -21.46 -6.90 -15.58
C TYR A 67 -22.03 -8.01 -14.67
N MET A 68 -21.51 -8.15 -13.44
CA MET A 68 -21.83 -9.28 -12.56
C MET A 68 -22.76 -8.93 -11.40
N GLY A 69 -23.00 -7.64 -11.15
CA GLY A 69 -23.75 -7.14 -9.99
C GLY A 69 -22.90 -7.11 -8.71
N PRO A 70 -23.11 -6.13 -7.82
CA PRO A 70 -22.29 -5.90 -6.63
C PRO A 70 -22.28 -7.08 -5.64
N ASP A 71 -23.38 -7.82 -5.53
CA ASP A 71 -23.50 -8.94 -4.60
C ASP A 71 -22.54 -10.10 -4.91
N LYS A 72 -22.36 -10.40 -6.20
CA LYS A 72 -21.45 -11.47 -6.63
C LYS A 72 -20.00 -11.08 -6.40
N ILE A 73 -19.67 -9.80 -6.62
CA ILE A 73 -18.32 -9.27 -6.37
C ILE A 73 -17.99 -9.31 -4.89
N ASN A 74 -18.91 -8.89 -4.02
CA ASN A 74 -18.67 -8.92 -2.57
C ASN A 74 -18.43 -10.35 -2.07
N LYS A 75 -19.20 -11.34 -2.55
CA LYS A 75 -18.95 -12.75 -2.22
C LYS A 75 -17.61 -13.23 -2.74
N LEU A 76 -17.27 -12.92 -3.98
CA LEU A 76 -15.99 -13.32 -4.59
C LEU A 76 -14.79 -12.69 -3.86
N ALA A 77 -14.87 -11.40 -3.57
CA ALA A 77 -13.83 -10.67 -2.82
C ALA A 77 -13.63 -11.27 -1.43
N GLY A 78 -14.72 -11.60 -0.71
CA GLY A 78 -14.64 -12.28 0.59
C GLY A 78 -13.97 -13.66 0.51
N VAL A 79 -14.29 -14.46 -0.51
CA VAL A 79 -13.65 -15.77 -0.74
C VAL A 79 -12.15 -15.61 -1.04
N ILE A 80 -11.79 -14.70 -1.93
CA ILE A 80 -10.39 -14.41 -2.26
C ILE A 80 -9.64 -13.94 -1.01
N PHE A 81 -10.24 -13.05 -0.22
CA PHE A 81 -9.66 -12.55 1.02
C PHE A 81 -9.40 -13.66 2.03
N LEU A 82 -10.35 -14.59 2.21
CA LEU A 82 -10.16 -15.77 3.07
C LEU A 82 -9.02 -16.67 2.57
N ILE A 83 -8.96 -16.93 1.26
CA ILE A 83 -7.90 -17.76 0.66
C ILE A 83 -6.53 -17.11 0.90
N LEU A 84 -6.39 -15.82 0.60
CA LEU A 84 -5.14 -15.09 0.81
C LEU A 84 -4.75 -15.01 2.28
N GLY A 85 -5.72 -14.79 3.17
CA GLY A 85 -5.51 -14.77 4.62
C GLY A 85 -5.02 -16.11 5.15
N LEU A 86 -5.67 -17.22 4.75
CA LEU A 86 -5.24 -18.57 5.12
C LEU A 86 -3.86 -18.89 4.55
N TYR A 87 -3.61 -18.54 3.28
CA TYR A 87 -2.30 -18.72 2.64
C TYR A 87 -1.19 -17.99 3.39
N ALA A 88 -1.42 -16.71 3.73
CA ALA A 88 -0.47 -15.91 4.50
C ALA A 88 -0.22 -16.51 5.89
N LEU A 89 -1.26 -17.00 6.57
CA LEU A 89 -1.16 -17.66 7.86
C LEU A 89 -0.33 -18.95 7.78
N PHE A 90 -0.65 -19.85 6.85
CA PHE A 90 0.10 -21.09 6.65
C PHE A 90 1.56 -20.83 6.26
N MET A 91 1.80 -19.83 5.40
CA MET A 91 3.16 -19.44 5.02
C MET A 91 3.94 -18.88 6.22
N SER A 92 3.29 -18.08 7.07
CA SER A 92 3.92 -17.56 8.29
C SER A 92 4.25 -18.66 9.30
N ILE A 93 3.38 -19.67 9.44
CA ILE A 93 3.63 -20.81 10.33
C ILE A 93 4.76 -21.69 9.78
N LYS A 94 4.76 -21.98 8.48
CA LYS A 94 5.74 -22.87 7.84
C LYS A 94 7.14 -22.28 7.77
N ASN A 95 7.26 -20.98 7.46
CA ASN A 95 8.58 -20.36 7.26
C ASN A 95 9.33 -20.06 8.56
N GLY A 96 8.67 -20.21 9.73
CA GLY A 96 9.19 -19.75 11.01
C GLY A 96 9.39 -18.23 11.02
N TYR A 97 9.43 -17.63 12.21
CA TYR A 97 9.80 -16.22 12.32
C TYR A 97 11.25 -16.04 11.85
N LYS A 98 11.45 -15.41 10.69
CA LYS A 98 12.77 -14.91 10.28
C LYS A 98 12.90 -13.46 10.77
N PRO A 99 13.82 -13.15 11.70
CA PRO A 99 14.03 -11.79 12.15
C PRO A 99 14.41 -10.92 10.94
N ARG A 100 13.81 -9.72 10.88
CA ARG A 100 14.07 -8.72 9.84
C ARG A 100 15.56 -8.35 9.91
N GLN A 101 16.33 -8.64 8.87
CA GLN A 101 17.73 -8.18 8.78
C GLN A 101 17.75 -6.66 8.97
N SER A 102 18.41 -6.24 10.04
CA SER A 102 18.64 -4.85 10.38
C SER A 102 19.60 -4.24 9.35
N LEU A 103 19.33 -3.01 8.96
CA LEU A 103 20.12 -2.22 8.00
C LEU A 103 21.39 -1.63 8.65
N ASP A 104 21.88 -2.28 9.71
CA ASP A 104 23.02 -1.82 10.50
C ASP A 104 24.36 -2.21 9.86
N GLU A 105 24.50 -3.33 9.14
CA GLU A 105 25.81 -3.74 8.61
C GLU A 105 26.31 -2.90 7.41
N GLU A 106 25.45 -2.45 6.49
CA GLU A 106 25.90 -1.61 5.35
C GLU A 106 26.29 -0.19 5.77
N SER A 107 25.80 0.29 6.92
CA SER A 107 26.13 1.61 7.47
C SER A 107 27.54 1.66 8.06
N TYR A 108 28.06 0.53 8.57
CA TYR A 108 29.43 0.43 9.11
C TYR A 108 30.48 0.40 7.99
N ILE A 109 30.22 -0.30 6.89
CA ILE A 109 31.18 -0.41 5.77
C ILE A 109 31.39 0.94 5.07
N ILE A 110 30.36 1.80 4.99
CA ILE A 110 30.50 3.14 4.40
C ILE A 110 31.24 4.10 5.34
N LYS A 111 31.12 3.95 6.66
CA LYS A 111 31.86 4.74 7.65
C LYS A 111 33.34 4.37 7.75
N GLU A 112 33.72 3.15 7.41
CA GLU A 112 35.12 2.69 7.45
C GLU A 112 35.87 2.96 6.12
N LYS A 113 35.15 3.32 5.06
CA LYS A 113 35.71 3.60 3.73
C LYS A 113 35.76 5.09 3.36
N ILE A 114 35.46 5.98 4.30
CA ILE A 114 35.63 7.45 4.23
C ILE A 114 36.62 7.84 5.32
#